data_AF-Q4R9V5-F1
#
_entry.id   AF-Q4R9V5-F1
#
_cell.length_a   1.000
_cell.length_b   1.000
_cell.length_c   1.000
_cell.angle_alpha   90.00
_cell.angle_beta   90.00
_cell.angle_gamma   90.00
#
_symmetry.space_group_name_H-M   'P 1'
#
loop_
_entity.id
_entity.type
_entity.pdbx_description
1 polymer ?
#
loop_
_entity_poly.entity_id
_entity_poly.type
_entity_poly.pdbx_seq_one_letter_code
_entity_poly.pdbx_strand_id
1 'polypeptide(L)'
;MAEEESKKVIKLVPEYLLKKRKSYQAIKATQAKLALQEKRKISRGKPLKFKRLENFLKDSHRKHRDECRIRRSQQRPAGAPGPRQEQAGLRRSHQRVSCFSLRLTCPSASRIKGVSPKVMKVIQMFRLRKIFSGTFVKVGKTSASMLKVVEPYVAWGFPNLKSVRELILKRGQTKVGRRRVPLTDNTFIEQQMGEG
;
A
#
# COMPACT_ATOMS: atom_id res chain seq x y z
N MET A 1 -53.09 41.73 22.48
CA MET A 1 -52.94 42.42 21.18
C MET A 1 -51.83 41.71 20.44
N ALA A 2 -52.15 40.97 19.37
CA ALA A 2 -51.16 40.33 18.53
C ALA A 2 -50.83 41.29 17.38
N GLU A 3 -49.58 41.70 17.24
CA GLU A 3 -49.15 42.57 16.15
C GLU A 3 -49.34 41.87 14.81
N GLU A 4 -50.07 42.51 13.88
CA GLU A 4 -50.31 42.00 12.54
C GLU A 4 -48.99 41.95 11.76
N GLU A 5 -48.56 40.75 11.36
CA GLU A 5 -47.37 40.58 10.54
C GLU A 5 -47.56 41.23 9.16
N SER A 6 -46.82 42.31 8.92
CA SER A 6 -46.77 42.99 7.62
C SER A 6 -46.43 42.02 6.47
N LYS A 7 -47.33 41.92 5.48
CA LYS A 7 -47.14 41.08 4.28
C LYS A 7 -45.97 41.61 3.45
N LYS A 8 -44.83 40.91 3.51
CA LYS A 8 -43.61 41.27 2.76
C LYS A 8 -43.84 41.11 1.25
N VAL A 9 -43.82 42.21 0.51
CA VAL A 9 -43.88 42.23 -0.97
C VAL A 9 -42.60 41.63 -1.53
N ILE A 10 -42.70 40.43 -2.12
CA ILE A 10 -41.57 39.75 -2.77
C ILE A 10 -41.42 40.33 -4.18
N LYS A 11 -40.33 41.07 -4.43
CA LYS A 11 -39.99 41.55 -5.78
C LYS A 11 -39.81 40.35 -6.73
N LEU A 12 -40.44 40.36 -7.91
CA LEU A 12 -40.24 39.31 -8.93
C LEU A 12 -38.78 39.32 -9.39
N VAL A 13 -38.05 38.26 -9.08
CA VAL A 13 -36.65 38.06 -9.51
C VAL A 13 -36.61 36.89 -10.48
N PRO A 14 -35.90 37.01 -11.61
CA PRO A 14 -35.70 35.90 -12.54
C PRO A 14 -35.12 34.64 -11.86
N GLU A 15 -35.70 33.48 -12.13
CA GLU A 15 -35.31 32.20 -11.50
C GLU A 15 -33.82 31.88 -11.63
N TYR A 16 -33.22 32.24 -12.76
CA TYR A 16 -31.81 32.04 -13.04
C TYR A 16 -30.90 32.67 -11.98
N LEU A 17 -31.25 33.89 -11.54
CA LEU A 17 -30.49 34.58 -10.49
C LEU A 17 -30.64 33.90 -9.14
N LEU A 18 -31.82 33.35 -8.83
CA LEU A 18 -32.06 32.59 -7.60
C LEU A 18 -31.27 31.27 -7.60
N LYS A 19 -31.25 30.54 -8.73
CA LYS A 19 -30.46 29.31 -8.91
C LYS A 19 -28.96 29.58 -8.76
N LYS A 20 -28.45 30.68 -9.35
CA LYS A 20 -27.05 31.14 -9.18
C LYS A 20 -26.70 31.49 -7.73
N ARG A 21 -27.59 32.20 -7.02
CA ARG A 21 -27.37 32.55 -5.60
C ARG A 21 -27.31 31.31 -4.73
N LYS A 22 -28.21 30.34 -4.95
CA LYS A 22 -28.24 29.07 -4.21
C LYS A 22 -26.98 28.25 -4.44
N SER A 23 -26.51 28.13 -5.69
CA SER A 23 -25.26 27.41 -5.99
C SER A 23 -24.04 28.10 -5.39
N TYR A 24 -23.95 29.44 -5.48
CA TYR A 24 -22.86 30.21 -4.90
C TYR A 24 -22.82 30.10 -3.38
N GLN A 25 -23.97 30.17 -2.71
CA GLN A 25 -24.07 29.96 -1.25
C GLN A 25 -23.62 28.55 -0.86
N ALA A 26 -24.00 27.51 -1.61
CA ALA A 26 -23.56 26.14 -1.38
C ALA A 26 -22.03 25.98 -1.54
N ILE A 27 -21.44 26.59 -2.57
CA ILE A 27 -19.99 26.60 -2.79
C ILE A 27 -19.28 27.33 -1.65
N LYS A 28 -19.78 28.50 -1.24
CA LYS A 28 -19.20 29.27 -0.14
C LYS A 28 -19.28 28.53 1.20
N ALA A 29 -20.40 27.86 1.46
CA ALA A 29 -20.59 27.04 2.66
C ALA A 29 -19.64 25.83 2.68
N THR A 30 -19.44 25.15 1.54
CA THR A 30 -18.50 24.03 1.44
C THR A 30 -17.05 24.49 1.61
N GLN A 31 -16.66 25.61 0.97
CA GLN A 31 -15.34 26.22 1.15
C GLN A 31 -15.08 26.62 2.61
N ALA A 32 -16.05 27.28 3.26
CA ALA A 32 -15.94 27.66 4.68
C ALA A 32 -15.80 26.43 5.59
N LYS A 33 -16.55 25.35 5.31
CA LYS A 33 -16.46 24.08 6.04
C LYS A 33 -15.09 23.41 5.88
N LEU A 34 -14.54 23.39 4.66
CA LEU A 34 -13.20 22.85 4.38
C LEU A 34 -12.13 23.67 5.09
N ALA A 35 -12.19 25.00 5.02
CA ALA A 35 -11.26 25.89 5.72
C ALA A 35 -11.29 25.69 7.24
N LEU A 36 -12.48 25.50 7.84
CA LEU A 36 -12.62 25.16 9.26
C LEU A 36 -12.00 23.81 9.60
N GLN A 37 -12.17 22.79 8.75
CA GLN A 37 -11.56 21.48 8.95
C GLN A 37 -10.03 21.54 8.87
N GLU A 38 -9.47 22.32 7.93
CA GLU A 38 -8.03 22.52 7.80
C GLU A 38 -7.47 23.27 9.01
N LYS A 39 -8.12 24.36 9.44
CA LYS A 39 -7.76 25.08 10.67
C LYS A 39 -7.77 24.15 11.88
N ARG A 40 -8.79 23.29 12.03
CA ARG A 40 -8.86 22.28 13.12
C ARG A 40 -7.74 21.24 13.04
N LYS A 41 -7.30 20.84 11.85
CA LYS A 41 -6.16 19.91 11.67
C LYS A 41 -4.84 20.57 12.06
N ILE A 42 -4.68 21.84 11.72
CA ILE A 42 -3.47 22.63 12.01
C ILE A 42 -3.40 23.00 13.50
N SER A 43 -4.50 23.52 14.08
CA SER A 43 -4.55 24.00 15.47
C SER A 43 -4.37 22.90 16.50
N ARG A 44 -4.85 21.68 16.20
CA ARG A 44 -4.62 20.51 17.06
C ARG A 44 -3.15 20.11 17.14
N GLY A 45 -2.30 20.64 16.24
CA GLY A 45 -0.92 20.23 16.11
C GLY A 45 -0.78 18.72 15.86
N LYS A 46 0.46 18.24 15.70
CA LYS A 46 0.73 16.81 15.92
C LYS A 46 1.02 16.68 17.41
N PRO A 47 0.19 15.98 18.20
CA PRO A 47 0.53 15.75 19.60
C PRO A 47 1.91 15.10 19.66
N LEU A 48 2.78 15.62 20.53
CA LEU A 48 4.08 15.02 20.81
C LEU A 48 3.82 13.58 21.24
N LYS A 49 4.12 12.63 20.35
CA LYS A 49 3.90 11.22 20.63
C LYS A 49 5.03 10.75 21.54
N PHE A 50 4.83 10.91 22.84
CA PHE A 50 5.71 10.33 23.84
C PHE A 50 5.77 8.82 23.62
N LYS A 51 6.97 8.32 23.34
CA LYS A 51 7.24 6.88 23.28
C LYS A 51 7.85 6.49 24.62
N ARG A 52 7.29 5.48 25.28
CA ARG A 52 7.91 4.85 26.44
C ARG A 52 9.26 4.23 26.07
N LEU A 53 10.20 4.23 27.02
CA LEU A 53 11.54 3.65 26.87
C LEU A 53 11.49 2.19 26.41
N GLU A 54 10.56 1.40 26.96
CA GLU A 54 10.32 -0.01 26.59
C GLU A 54 10.15 -0.23 25.08
N ASN A 55 9.48 0.70 24.38
CA ASN A 55 9.28 0.60 22.94
C ASN A 55 10.60 0.75 22.18
N PHE A 56 11.51 1.60 22.66
CA PHE A 56 12.83 1.76 22.05
C PHE A 56 13.69 0.51 22.24
N LEU A 57 13.67 -0.08 23.44
CA LEU A 57 14.38 -1.33 23.72
C LEU A 57 13.84 -2.48 22.86
N LYS A 58 12.52 -2.61 22.75
CA LYS A 58 11.87 -3.62 21.90
C LYS A 58 12.22 -3.46 20.42
N ASP A 59 12.18 -2.23 19.90
CA ASP A 59 12.56 -1.91 18.52
C ASP A 59 14.06 -2.21 18.27
N SER A 60 14.93 -1.88 19.23
CA SER A 60 16.37 -2.15 19.17
C SER A 60 16.68 -3.65 19.16
N HIS A 61 16.09 -4.41 20.09
CA HIS A 61 16.27 -5.86 20.16
C HIS A 61 15.78 -6.55 18.87
N ARG A 62 14.66 -6.11 18.31
CA ARG A 62 14.14 -6.65 17.05
C ARG A 62 15.09 -6.38 15.89
N LYS A 63 15.59 -5.14 15.77
CA LYS A 63 16.57 -4.76 14.75
C LYS A 63 17.85 -5.59 14.87
N HIS A 64 18.37 -5.75 16.09
CA HIS A 64 19.57 -6.54 16.34
C HIS A 64 19.39 -8.02 15.96
N ARG A 65 18.28 -8.65 16.36
CA ARG A 65 17.96 -10.04 15.97
C ARG A 65 17.90 -10.21 14.45
N ASP A 66 17.27 -9.27 13.74
CA ASP A 66 17.21 -9.28 12.28
C ASP A 66 18.60 -9.17 11.65
N GLU A 67 19.45 -8.27 12.14
CA GLU A 67 20.80 -8.09 11.63
C GLU A 67 21.67 -9.33 11.87
N CYS A 68 21.60 -9.93 13.05
CA CYS A 68 22.27 -11.19 13.36
C CYS A 68 21.79 -12.32 12.44
N ARG A 69 20.48 -12.44 12.21
CA ARG A 69 19.91 -13.45 11.30
C ARG A 69 20.43 -13.27 9.88
N ILE A 70 20.43 -12.04 9.36
CA ILE A 70 20.90 -11.73 8.01
C ILE A 70 22.40 -12.08 7.89
N ARG A 71 23.22 -11.69 8.88
CA ARG A 71 24.65 -12.02 8.92
C ARG A 71 24.88 -13.54 8.93
N ARG A 72 24.17 -14.29 9.77
CA ARG A 72 24.24 -15.76 9.81
C ARG A 72 23.83 -16.39 8.49
N SER A 73 22.79 -15.86 7.84
CA SER A 73 22.35 -16.35 6.52
C SER A 73 23.38 -16.11 5.42
N GLN A 74 24.20 -15.05 5.52
CA GLN A 74 25.28 -14.76 4.56
C GLN A 74 26.50 -15.66 4.79
N GLN A 75 26.80 -15.96 6.06
CA GLN A 75 27.93 -16.80 6.45
C GLN A 75 27.64 -18.30 6.30
N ARG A 76 26.37 -18.72 6.15
CA ARG A 76 26.01 -20.13 6.01
C ARG A 76 26.62 -20.70 4.71
N PRO A 77 27.50 -21.71 4.78
CA PRO A 77 28.13 -22.29 3.60
C PRO A 77 27.11 -22.94 2.67
N ALA A 78 27.44 -22.98 1.38
CA ALA A 78 26.58 -23.55 0.34
C ALA A 78 26.54 -25.09 0.42
N GLY A 79 25.81 -25.64 1.40
CA GLY A 79 25.70 -27.09 1.57
C GLY A 79 25.12 -27.55 2.90
N ALA A 80 24.97 -26.65 3.88
CA ALA A 80 24.37 -27.02 5.17
C ALA A 80 22.94 -27.58 4.98
N PRO A 81 22.60 -28.70 5.65
CA PRO A 81 21.28 -29.32 5.57
C PRO A 81 20.25 -28.34 6.17
N GLY A 82 19.54 -27.68 5.27
CA GLY A 82 18.34 -26.92 5.52
C GLY A 82 17.32 -27.29 4.43
N PRO A 83 16.15 -26.63 4.37
CA PRO A 83 15.13 -26.85 3.34
C PRO A 83 15.60 -26.33 1.96
N ARG A 84 16.68 -26.95 1.47
CA ARG A 84 17.42 -26.65 0.24
C ARG A 84 17.40 -27.87 -0.68
N GLN A 85 17.22 -29.09 -0.14
CA GLN A 85 17.11 -30.32 -0.94
C GLN A 85 15.87 -30.31 -1.84
N GLU A 86 14.75 -29.69 -1.43
CA GLU A 86 13.56 -29.60 -2.27
C GLU A 86 13.71 -28.59 -3.44
N GLN A 87 14.72 -27.70 -3.38
CA GLN A 87 15.06 -26.79 -4.49
C GLN A 87 15.93 -27.47 -5.56
N ALA A 88 16.41 -28.70 -5.33
CA ALA A 88 17.13 -29.46 -6.36
C ALA A 88 16.21 -29.91 -7.51
N GLY A 89 14.92 -30.12 -7.25
CA GLY A 89 13.90 -30.31 -8.30
C GLY A 89 13.65 -29.07 -9.16
N LEU A 90 13.93 -27.87 -8.61
CA LEU A 90 13.78 -26.59 -9.31
C LEU A 90 14.93 -26.31 -10.29
N ARG A 91 16.01 -27.12 -10.25
CA ARG A 91 17.22 -26.86 -11.04
C ARG A 91 17.08 -27.11 -12.55
N ARG A 92 16.09 -27.88 -12.98
CA ARG A 92 15.92 -28.26 -14.40
C ARG A 92 15.03 -27.30 -15.21
N SER A 93 14.27 -26.41 -14.57
CA SER A 93 13.28 -25.53 -15.24
C SER A 93 13.57 -24.03 -15.07
N HIS A 94 14.84 -23.65 -15.02
CA HIS A 94 15.29 -22.46 -14.28
C HIS A 94 15.04 -21.08 -14.90
N GLN A 95 14.42 -20.94 -16.07
CA GLN A 95 14.49 -19.64 -16.76
C GLN A 95 13.27 -18.72 -16.61
N ARG A 96 12.10 -19.23 -16.18
CA ARG A 96 10.85 -18.44 -16.22
C ARG A 96 9.88 -18.66 -15.06
N VAL A 97 10.36 -19.12 -13.90
CA VAL A 97 9.46 -19.33 -12.76
C VAL A 97 9.23 -18.01 -12.02
N SER A 98 7.98 -17.58 -11.96
CA SER A 98 7.54 -16.42 -11.17
C SER A 98 7.01 -16.91 -9.83
N CYS A 99 7.41 -16.29 -8.72
CA CYS A 99 6.78 -16.50 -7.43
C CYS A 99 5.79 -15.38 -7.13
N PHE A 100 4.74 -15.72 -6.38
CA PHE A 100 3.85 -14.74 -5.80
C PHE A 100 4.27 -14.49 -4.36
N SER A 101 4.55 -13.23 -4.03
CA SER A 101 4.96 -12.80 -2.70
C SER A 101 3.83 -12.00 -2.06
N LEU A 102 3.48 -12.33 -0.82
CA LEU A 102 2.40 -11.73 -0.05
C LEU A 102 2.93 -11.23 1.29
N ARG A 103 2.66 -9.96 1.59
CA ARG A 103 3.02 -9.40 2.88
C ARG A 103 2.02 -9.85 3.95
N LEU A 104 2.52 -10.57 4.95
CA LEU A 104 1.73 -11.01 6.10
C LEU A 104 1.61 -9.92 7.16
N THR A 105 0.51 -9.96 7.91
CA THR A 105 0.43 -9.34 9.23
C THR A 105 1.24 -10.15 10.22
N CYS A 106 2.35 -9.62 10.71
CA CYS A 106 2.88 -10.19 11.95
C CYS A 106 1.98 -9.70 13.11
N PRO A 107 1.60 -10.54 14.08
CA PRO A 107 0.74 -10.16 15.21
C PRO A 107 1.29 -8.96 16.00
N SER A 108 2.61 -8.80 16.02
CA SER A 108 3.30 -7.66 16.66
C SER A 108 3.62 -6.49 15.70
N ALA A 109 3.16 -6.52 14.44
CA ALA A 109 3.56 -5.60 13.37
C ALA A 109 2.39 -4.80 12.79
N SER A 110 1.52 -4.26 13.64
CA SER A 110 0.64 -3.15 13.25
C SER A 110 1.44 -1.88 12.82
N ARG A 111 2.78 -1.94 12.80
CA ARG A 111 3.67 -0.90 12.27
C ARG A 111 5.00 -1.49 11.80
N ILE A 112 5.51 -0.96 10.69
CA ILE A 112 6.90 -1.08 10.19
C ILE A 112 7.84 -0.28 11.12
N LYS A 113 7.77 -0.51 12.42
CA LYS A 113 8.62 0.16 13.42
C LYS A 113 9.47 -0.92 14.07
N GLY A 114 10.78 -0.68 14.14
CA GLY A 114 11.76 -1.64 14.68
C GLY A 114 12.21 -2.74 13.72
N VAL A 115 11.91 -2.66 12.41
CA VAL A 115 12.45 -3.59 11.40
C VAL A 115 13.82 -3.09 10.93
N SER A 116 14.75 -4.00 10.64
CA SER A 116 16.06 -3.62 10.08
C SER A 116 15.92 -2.82 8.77
N PRO A 117 16.78 -1.81 8.54
CA PRO A 117 16.72 -0.98 7.32
C PRO A 117 16.97 -1.80 6.04
N LYS A 118 17.75 -2.87 6.13
CA LYS A 118 18.00 -3.79 5.01
C LYS A 118 16.72 -4.48 4.55
N VAL A 119 15.95 -5.03 5.49
CA VAL A 119 14.65 -5.65 5.20
C VAL A 119 13.66 -4.62 4.63
N MET A 120 13.64 -3.42 5.20
CA MET A 120 12.74 -2.35 4.74
C MET A 120 13.03 -1.94 3.29
N LYS A 121 14.31 -1.85 2.90
CA LYS A 121 14.72 -1.59 1.52
C LYS A 121 14.21 -2.69 0.57
N VAL A 122 14.35 -3.96 0.95
CA VAL A 122 13.89 -5.08 0.11
C VAL A 122 12.36 -5.09 -0.04
N ILE A 123 11.60 -4.86 1.05
CA ILE A 123 10.14 -4.74 1.00
C ILE A 123 9.70 -3.59 0.09
N GLN A 124 10.45 -2.47 0.11
CA GLN A 124 10.21 -1.33 -0.77
C GLN A 124 10.49 -1.67 -2.24
N MET A 125 11.57 -2.42 -2.53
CA MET A 125 11.87 -2.91 -3.88
C MET A 125 10.77 -3.82 -4.43
N PHE A 126 10.25 -4.73 -3.60
CA PHE A 126 9.11 -5.59 -3.97
C PHE A 126 7.76 -4.87 -4.01
N ARG A 127 7.72 -3.56 -3.71
CA ARG A 127 6.50 -2.72 -3.69
C ARG A 127 5.45 -3.19 -2.66
N LEU A 128 5.83 -4.00 -1.67
CA LEU A 128 4.96 -4.57 -0.64
C LEU A 128 4.74 -3.58 0.53
N ARG A 129 4.31 -2.35 0.25
CA ARG A 129 4.16 -1.31 1.29
C ARG A 129 2.93 -1.50 2.18
N LYS A 130 1.85 -2.03 1.61
CA LYS A 130 0.59 -2.28 2.33
C LYS A 130 0.58 -3.70 2.88
N ILE A 131 -0.07 -3.87 4.03
CA ILE A 131 -0.35 -5.20 4.58
C ILE A 131 -1.32 -5.92 3.63
N PHE A 132 -1.18 -7.24 3.45
CA PHE A 132 -1.94 -8.05 2.50
C PHE A 132 -1.85 -7.55 1.06
N SER A 133 -0.77 -6.84 0.71
CA SER A 133 -0.41 -6.62 -0.69
C SER A 133 0.43 -7.78 -1.20
N GLY A 134 0.26 -8.09 -2.48
CA GLY A 134 1.04 -9.11 -3.16
C GLY A 134 1.64 -8.60 -4.47
N THR A 135 2.79 -9.18 -4.84
CA THR A 135 3.47 -8.90 -6.10
C THR A 135 4.04 -10.18 -6.69
N PHE A 136 3.97 -10.29 -8.02
CA PHE A 136 4.66 -11.33 -8.77
C PHE A 136 6.13 -10.94 -8.93
N VAL A 137 7.04 -11.85 -8.60
CA VAL A 137 8.49 -11.65 -8.65
C VAL A 137 9.09 -12.74 -9.50
N LYS A 138 9.86 -12.35 -10.52
CA LYS A 138 10.66 -13.29 -11.31
C LYS A 138 11.80 -13.83 -10.44
N VAL A 139 11.89 -15.15 -10.30
CA VAL A 139 12.88 -15.79 -9.44
C VAL A 139 14.23 -15.82 -10.18
N GLY A 140 15.15 -14.97 -9.74
CA GLY A 140 16.57 -15.02 -10.12
C GLY A 140 17.47 -15.27 -8.89
N LYS A 141 18.79 -15.38 -9.10
CA LYS A 141 19.77 -15.56 -8.00
C LYS A 141 19.67 -14.44 -6.94
N THR A 142 19.52 -13.20 -7.41
CA THR A 142 19.36 -12.00 -6.58
C THR A 142 18.00 -11.98 -5.89
N SER A 143 16.90 -12.16 -6.62
CA SER A 143 15.55 -12.21 -6.05
C SER A 143 15.41 -13.30 -4.99
N ALA A 144 15.98 -14.50 -5.22
CA ALA A 144 15.98 -15.59 -4.24
C ALA A 144 16.72 -15.22 -2.95
N SER A 145 17.84 -14.50 -3.07
CA SER A 145 18.60 -14.01 -1.91
C SER A 145 17.84 -12.92 -1.15
N MET A 146 17.16 -12.03 -1.87
CA MET A 146 16.27 -11.03 -1.28
C MET A 146 15.06 -11.65 -0.57
N LEU A 147 14.46 -12.69 -1.14
CA LEU A 147 13.34 -13.44 -0.53
C LEU A 147 13.74 -14.08 0.80
N LYS A 148 14.95 -14.67 0.91
CA LYS A 148 15.49 -15.19 2.19
C LYS A 148 15.63 -14.11 3.27
N VAL A 149 15.95 -12.88 2.87
CA VAL A 149 16.04 -11.75 3.81
C VAL A 149 14.65 -11.37 4.33
N VAL A 150 13.60 -11.42 3.50
CA VAL A 150 12.24 -11.00 3.88
C VAL A 150 11.31 -12.13 4.32
N GLU A 151 11.77 -13.38 4.28
CA GLU A 151 11.06 -14.60 4.66
C GLU A 151 10.18 -14.50 5.93
N PRO A 152 10.63 -13.92 7.07
CA PRO A 152 9.77 -13.82 8.26
C PRO A 152 8.60 -12.82 8.12
N TYR A 153 8.61 -11.96 7.11
CA TYR A 153 7.61 -10.90 6.90
C TYR A 153 6.71 -11.15 5.67
N VAL A 154 7.12 -12.05 4.79
CA VAL A 154 6.51 -12.27 3.48
C VAL A 154 6.36 -13.76 3.25
N ALA A 155 5.12 -14.21 3.08
CA ALA A 155 4.86 -15.54 2.53
C ALA A 155 5.04 -15.49 1.03
N TRP A 156 5.70 -16.47 0.45
CA TRP A 156 5.86 -16.57 -1.00
C TRP A 156 5.75 -18.01 -1.47
N GLY A 157 5.30 -18.20 -2.70
CA GLY A 157 5.12 -19.51 -3.30
C GLY A 157 4.89 -19.42 -4.81
N PHE A 158 4.72 -20.56 -5.47
CA PHE A 158 4.46 -20.61 -6.90
C PHE A 158 2.95 -20.57 -7.17
N PRO A 159 2.45 -19.58 -7.92
CA PRO A 159 1.03 -19.49 -8.21
C PRO A 159 0.61 -20.48 -9.29
N ASN A 160 -0.64 -20.95 -9.21
CA ASN A 160 -1.29 -21.70 -10.29
C ASN A 160 -1.90 -20.73 -11.32
N LEU A 161 -2.04 -21.15 -12.59
CA LEU A 161 -2.68 -20.40 -13.68
C LEU A 161 -4.05 -19.87 -13.28
N LYS A 162 -4.87 -20.70 -12.62
CA LYS A 162 -6.18 -20.28 -12.10
C LYS A 162 -6.07 -19.11 -11.13
N SER A 163 -5.14 -19.19 -10.17
CA SER A 163 -4.89 -18.13 -9.19
C SER A 163 -4.41 -16.83 -9.83
N VAL A 164 -3.54 -16.92 -10.84
CA VAL A 164 -3.07 -15.74 -11.60
C VAL A 164 -4.24 -15.08 -12.31
N ARG A 165 -5.06 -15.84 -13.04
CA ARG A 165 -6.22 -15.33 -13.78
C ARG A 165 -7.22 -14.67 -12.84
N GLU A 166 -7.57 -15.32 -11.73
CA GLU A 166 -8.49 -14.75 -10.74
C GLU A 166 -7.96 -13.46 -10.10
N LEU A 167 -6.66 -13.39 -9.80
CA LEU A 167 -6.05 -12.18 -9.22
C LEU A 167 -6.09 -11.01 -10.20
N ILE A 168 -5.77 -11.25 -11.47
CA ILE A 168 -5.77 -10.20 -12.50
C ILE A 168 -7.20 -9.74 -12.77
N LEU A 169 -8.16 -10.65 -12.95
CA LEU A 169 -9.54 -10.27 -13.27
C LEU A 169 -10.27 -9.61 -12.08
N LYS A 170 -10.12 -10.14 -10.86
CA LYS A 170 -10.85 -9.62 -9.68
C LYS A 170 -10.17 -8.42 -9.02
N ARG A 171 -8.84 -8.31 -9.10
CA ARG A 171 -8.05 -7.32 -8.33
C ARG A 171 -7.04 -6.55 -9.18
N GLY A 172 -7.06 -6.73 -10.50
CA GLY A 172 -6.15 -6.07 -11.42
C GLY A 172 -6.36 -4.56 -11.45
N GLN A 173 -5.28 -3.82 -11.25
CA GLN A 173 -5.25 -2.36 -11.38
C GLN A 173 -3.97 -1.99 -12.14
N THR A 174 -4.10 -1.11 -13.11
CA THR A 174 -2.96 -0.52 -13.83
C THR A 174 -2.51 0.76 -13.16
N LYS A 175 -1.29 1.19 -13.45
CA LYS A 175 -0.73 2.46 -12.98
C LYS A 175 -0.41 3.35 -14.18
N VAL A 176 -1.35 4.20 -14.56
CA VAL A 176 -1.20 5.18 -15.65
C VAL A 176 -1.08 6.58 -15.06
N GLY A 177 -0.08 7.36 -15.48
CA GLY A 177 0.10 8.74 -15.02
C GLY A 177 0.16 8.91 -13.49
N ARG A 178 0.77 7.95 -12.79
CA ARG A 178 0.83 7.85 -11.30
C ARG A 178 -0.52 7.57 -10.60
N ARG A 179 -1.63 7.49 -11.32
CA ARG A 179 -2.96 7.11 -10.80
C ARG A 179 -3.18 5.60 -10.95
N ARG A 180 -4.08 5.04 -10.14
CA ARG A 180 -4.51 3.64 -10.24
C ARG A 180 -5.83 3.58 -10.99
N VAL A 181 -5.89 2.80 -12.06
CA VAL A 181 -7.08 2.66 -12.91
C VAL A 181 -7.46 1.17 -12.92
N PRO A 182 -8.74 0.80 -12.77
CA PRO A 182 -9.18 -0.59 -12.90
C PRO A 182 -8.98 -1.09 -14.34
N LEU A 183 -8.77 -2.40 -14.49
CA LEU A 183 -8.75 -3.06 -15.80
C LEU A 183 -10.19 -3.37 -16.22
N THR A 184 -10.78 -2.52 -17.06
CA THR A 184 -12.14 -2.72 -17.62
C THR A 184 -12.08 -3.27 -19.04
N ASP A 185 -11.27 -2.64 -19.89
CA ASP A 185 -11.28 -2.88 -21.34
C ASP A 185 -9.92 -3.33 -21.86
N ASN A 186 -9.94 -4.25 -22.84
CA ASN A 186 -8.73 -4.74 -23.49
C ASN A 186 -8.07 -3.67 -24.37
N THR A 187 -8.87 -2.80 -25.00
CA THR A 187 -8.39 -1.68 -25.83
C THR A 187 -7.49 -0.73 -25.03
N PHE A 188 -7.80 -0.53 -23.75
CA PHE A 188 -6.97 0.26 -22.84
C PHE A 188 -5.62 -0.40 -22.54
N ILE A 189 -5.58 -1.73 -22.47
CA ILE A 189 -4.34 -2.49 -22.31
C ILE A 189 -3.50 -2.37 -23.56
N GLU A 190 -4.09 -2.57 -24.73
CA GLU A 190 -3.43 -2.45 -26.04
C GLU A 190 -2.85 -1.05 -26.26
N GLN A 191 -3.57 0.02 -25.91
CA GLN A 191 -3.05 1.38 -26.01
C GLN A 191 -1.85 1.67 -25.08
N GLN A 192 -1.72 0.96 -23.97
CA GLN A 192 -0.66 1.19 -22.98
C GLN A 192 0.49 0.19 -23.05
N MET A 193 0.25 -1.01 -23.59
CA MET A 193 1.20 -2.12 -23.66
C MET A 193 1.45 -2.62 -25.07
N GLY A 194 0.68 -2.16 -26.06
CA GLY A 194 0.98 -2.33 -27.46
C GLY A 194 2.31 -1.63 -27.73
N GLU A 195 3.36 -2.43 -27.80
CA GLU A 195 4.58 -2.03 -28.47
C GLU A 195 4.17 -1.65 -29.90
N GLY A 196 4.39 -0.39 -30.27
CA GLY A 196 4.38 -0.01 -31.68
C GLY A 196 5.48 -0.73 -32.43
#